data_AF-A0A6M3RDE9-F1
#
_entry.id   AF-A0A6M3RDE9-F1
#
_cell.length_a   1.000
_cell.length_b   1.000
_cell.length_c   1.000
_cell.angle_alpha   90.00
_cell.angle_beta   90.00
_cell.angle_gamma   90.00
#
_symmetry.space_group_name_H-M   'P 1'
#
loop_
_entity.id
_entity.type
_entity.pdbx_description
1 polymer ?
#
loop_
_entity_poly.entity_id
_entity_poly.type
_entity_poly.pdbx_seq_one_letter_code
_entity_poly.pdbx_strand_id
1 'polypeptide(L)'
;VEEVRKAQRAEGPATILAIGTATPANCVNQSTYPDYYFRITNSEHKTELKEKFQRMCDKSMITKRYMHLTEEILKENPSFCEYMAPS
;
A
#
# COMPACT_ATOMS: atom_id res chain seq x y z
N VAL A 1 12.53 -39.92 -25.86
CA VAL A 1 12.30 -38.99 -24.71
C VAL A 1 13.39 -37.91 -24.64
N GLU A 2 14.66 -38.28 -24.74
CA GLU A 2 15.78 -37.33 -24.65
C GLU A 2 15.85 -36.32 -25.82
N GLU A 3 15.62 -36.78 -27.06
CA GLU A 3 15.54 -35.90 -28.23
C GLU A 3 14.38 -34.90 -28.14
N VAL A 4 13.23 -35.35 -27.62
CA VAL A 4 12.06 -34.48 -27.40
C VAL A 4 12.38 -33.39 -26.38
N ARG A 5 13.06 -33.73 -25.28
CA ARG A 5 13.50 -32.74 -24.26
C ARG A 5 14.53 -31.75 -24.80
N LYS A 6 15.42 -32.18 -25.71
CA LYS A 6 16.40 -31.30 -26.34
C LYS A 6 15.76 -30.31 -27.31
N ALA A 7 14.74 -30.75 -28.08
CA ALA A 7 14.01 -29.87 -29.00
C ALA A 7 13.11 -28.85 -28.27
N GLN A 8 12.63 -29.18 -27.07
CA GLN A 8 11.71 -28.33 -26.30
C GLN A 8 12.42 -27.23 -25.49
N ARG A 9 13.73 -27.35 -25.23
CA ARG A 9 14.45 -26.41 -24.35
C ARG A 9 14.71 -25.08 -25.05
N ALA A 10 14.55 -23.98 -24.31
CA ALA A 10 15.07 -22.68 -24.73
C ALA A 10 16.61 -22.67 -24.64
N GLU A 11 17.24 -21.86 -25.48
CA GLU A 11 18.69 -21.64 -25.44
C GLU A 11 19.00 -20.27 -24.84
N GLY A 12 20.09 -20.21 -24.08
CA GLY A 12 20.56 -18.98 -23.44
C GLY A 12 19.95 -18.70 -22.06
N PRO A 13 20.41 -17.63 -21.40
CA PRO A 13 19.93 -17.23 -20.09
C PRO A 13 18.56 -16.54 -20.16
N ALA A 14 17.78 -16.65 -19.08
CA ALA A 14 16.54 -15.89 -18.95
C ALA A 14 16.83 -14.38 -19.00
N THR A 15 16.08 -13.65 -19.83
CA THR A 15 16.29 -12.22 -20.09
C THR A 15 14.96 -11.47 -19.97
N ILE A 16 14.97 -10.32 -19.30
CA ILE A 16 13.78 -9.45 -19.20
C ILE A 16 13.56 -8.80 -20.57
N LEU A 17 12.39 -9.05 -21.18
CA LEU A 17 12.01 -8.45 -22.46
C LEU A 17 11.17 -7.18 -22.30
N ALA A 18 10.40 -7.07 -21.22
CA ALA A 18 9.58 -5.90 -20.91
C ALA A 18 9.25 -5.82 -19.41
N ILE A 19 8.97 -4.61 -18.92
CA ILE A 19 8.46 -4.35 -17.57
C ILE A 19 7.30 -3.36 -17.68
N GLY A 20 6.18 -3.67 -17.03
CA GLY A 20 5.03 -2.79 -16.88
C GLY A 20 4.65 -2.64 -15.41
N THR A 21 4.25 -1.43 -15.01
CA THR A 21 3.79 -1.13 -13.64
C THR A 21 2.49 -0.36 -13.67
N ALA A 22 1.67 -0.52 -12.63
CA ALA A 22 0.42 0.21 -12.45
C ALA A 22 0.15 0.44 -10.95
N THR A 23 -0.52 1.53 -10.62
CA THR A 23 -0.93 1.89 -9.25
C THR A 23 -2.36 2.43 -9.24
N PRO A 24 -3.08 2.34 -8.10
CA PRO A 24 -4.39 3.00 -7.95
C PRO A 24 -4.32 4.52 -8.20
N ALA A 25 -5.46 5.12 -8.54
CA ALA A 25 -5.53 6.55 -8.83
C ALA A 25 -5.41 7.44 -7.57
N ASN A 26 -5.91 6.97 -6.42
CA ASN A 26 -5.88 7.75 -5.18
C ASN A 26 -4.45 7.85 -4.64
N CYS A 27 -3.92 9.07 -4.61
CA CYS A 27 -2.57 9.40 -4.19
C CYS A 27 -2.57 10.16 -2.86
N VAL A 28 -1.95 9.58 -1.85
CA VAL A 28 -1.93 10.12 -0.49
C VAL A 28 -0.52 10.56 -0.12
N ASN A 29 -0.35 11.84 0.22
CA ASN A 29 0.93 12.41 0.64
C ASN A 29 1.27 11.96 2.07
N GLN A 30 2.51 11.56 2.28
CA GLN A 30 2.98 11.08 3.58
C GLN A 30 2.97 12.20 4.64
N SER A 31 3.22 13.45 4.23
CA SER A 31 3.23 14.61 5.12
C SER A 31 1.88 14.89 5.78
N THR A 32 0.78 14.62 5.09
CA THR A 32 -0.60 14.80 5.60
C THR A 32 -1.24 13.49 6.05
N TYR A 33 -0.53 12.37 5.91
CA TYR A 33 -1.08 11.05 6.21
C TYR A 33 -1.44 10.85 7.68
N PRO A 34 -0.67 11.35 8.67
CA PRO A 34 -1.06 11.26 10.07
C PRO A 34 -2.39 11.93 10.39
N ASP A 35 -2.64 13.12 9.84
CA ASP A 35 -3.93 13.80 10.02
C ASP A 35 -5.08 13.02 9.37
N TYR A 36 -4.88 12.62 8.11
CA TYR A 36 -5.86 11.82 7.38
C TYR A 36 -6.21 10.52 8.12
N TYR A 37 -5.20 9.74 8.53
CA TYR A 37 -5.36 8.44 9.16
C TYR A 37 -6.09 8.54 10.49
N PHE A 38 -5.70 9.49 11.36
CA PHE A 38 -6.32 9.64 12.67
C PHE A 38 -7.75 10.19 12.59
N ARG A 39 -8.05 11.03 11.60
CA ARG A 39 -9.41 11.51 11.32
C ARG A 39 -10.32 10.37 10.86
N ILE A 40 -9.91 9.62 9.82
CA ILE A 40 -10.77 8.59 9.23
C ILE A 40 -10.98 7.37 10.15
N THR A 41 -10.03 7.11 11.05
CA THR A 41 -10.10 6.04 12.06
C THR A 41 -10.68 6.49 13.40
N ASN A 42 -11.33 7.67 13.46
CA ASN A 42 -11.93 8.23 14.68
C ASN A 42 -10.99 8.24 15.89
N SER A 43 -9.69 8.43 15.66
CA SER A 43 -8.63 8.28 16.66
C SER A 43 -7.96 9.59 17.04
N GLU A 44 -8.49 10.76 16.62
CA GLU A 44 -7.88 12.07 16.89
C GLU A 44 -7.65 12.38 18.38
N HIS A 45 -8.49 11.82 19.25
CA HIS A 45 -8.36 11.94 20.70
C HIS A 45 -7.06 11.30 21.26
N LYS A 46 -6.37 10.45 20.48
CA LYS A 46 -5.11 9.79 20.85
C LYS A 46 -3.90 10.62 20.42
N THR A 47 -3.78 11.82 20.97
CA THR A 47 -2.77 12.83 20.58
C THR A 47 -1.33 12.31 20.67
N GLU A 48 -0.95 11.67 21.78
CA GLU A 48 0.40 11.09 21.94
C GLU A 48 0.73 10.00 20.90
N LEU A 49 -0.28 9.21 20.52
CA LEU A 49 -0.13 8.19 19.51
C LEU A 49 0.02 8.83 18.12
N LYS A 50 -0.71 9.91 17.85
CA LYS A 50 -0.59 10.70 16.62
C LYS A 50 0.81 11.30 16.48
N GLU A 51 1.39 11.84 17.54
CA GLU A 51 2.77 12.37 17.53
C GLU A 51 3.83 11.28 17.28
N LYS A 52 3.65 10.09 17.86
CA LYS A 52 4.51 8.93 17.56
C LYS A 52 4.37 8.53 16.09
N PHE A 53 3.15 8.51 15.57
CA PHE A 53 2.89 8.17 14.18
C PHE A 53 3.41 9.20 13.18
N GLN A 54 3.35 10.49 13.51
CA GLN A 54 3.96 11.57 12.73
C GLN A 54 5.46 11.32 12.57
N ARG A 55 6.17 11.08 13.68
CA ARG A 55 7.62 10.78 13.64
C ARG A 55 7.96 9.55 12.81
N MET A 56 7.11 8.53 12.81
CA MET A 56 7.26 7.36 11.94
C MET A 56 7.08 7.74 10.46
N CYS A 57 6.07 8.55 10.14
CA CYS A 57 5.82 9.00 8.78
C CYS A 57 6.97 9.87 8.26
N ASP A 58 7.47 10.82 9.07
CA ASP A 58 8.58 11.70 8.71
C ASP A 58 9.88 10.93 8.43
N LYS A 59 10.15 9.88 9.22
CA LYS A 59 11.36 9.06 9.09
C LYS A 59 11.25 7.92 8.09
N SER A 60 10.08 7.71 7.49
CA SER A 60 9.84 6.59 6.57
C SER A 60 10.52 6.72 5.21
N MET A 61 11.03 7.91 4.86
CA MET A 61 11.57 8.24 3.53
C MET A 61 10.55 8.10 2.39
N ILE A 62 9.25 8.03 2.73
CA ILE A 62 8.15 7.96 1.78
C ILE A 62 7.62 9.37 1.56
N THR A 63 7.42 9.77 0.31
CA THR A 63 6.80 11.06 -0.04
C THR A 63 5.31 10.94 -0.26
N LYS A 64 4.88 9.90 -0.99
CA LYS A 64 3.48 9.62 -1.32
C LYS A 64 3.25 8.12 -1.54
N ARG A 65 2.00 7.67 -1.38
CA ARG A 65 1.57 6.31 -1.66
C ARG A 65 0.29 6.32 -2.48
N TYR A 66 0.13 5.31 -3.33
CA TYR A 66 -1.11 5.10 -4.06
C TYR A 66 -1.92 4.02 -3.34
N MET A 67 -3.12 4.38 -2.89
CA MET A 67 -3.98 3.52 -2.08
C MET A 67 -5.24 3.19 -2.85
N HIS A 68 -5.67 1.94 -2.83
CA HIS A 68 -7.00 1.58 -3.35
C HIS A 68 -8.11 2.09 -2.42
N LEU A 69 -7.88 1.98 -1.10
CA LEU A 69 -8.79 2.46 -0.07
C LEU A 69 -8.88 3.99 -0.15
N THR A 70 -10.08 4.49 -0.46
CA THR A 70 -10.40 5.92 -0.43
C THR A 70 -11.22 6.25 0.81
N GLU A 71 -11.42 7.54 1.08
CA GLU A 71 -12.24 7.97 2.22
C GLU A 71 -13.69 7.50 2.09
N GLU A 72 -14.22 7.42 0.87
CA GLU A 72 -15.56 6.93 0.57
C GLU A 72 -15.69 5.44 0.92
N ILE A 73 -14.75 4.61 0.45
CA ILE A 73 -14.73 3.18 0.75
C ILE A 73 -14.67 2.93 2.26
N LEU A 74 -13.84 3.71 2.97
CA LEU A 74 -13.70 3.58 4.42
C LEU A 74 -14.95 4.05 5.19
N LYS A 75 -15.65 5.08 4.70
CA LYS A 75 -16.93 5.53 5.28
C LYS A 75 -18.06 4.52 5.05
N GLU A 76 -18.08 3.86 3.90
CA GLU A 76 -19.04 2.79 3.60
C GLU A 76 -18.75 1.50 4.39
N ASN A 77 -17.51 1.30 4.83
CA ASN A 77 -17.07 0.10 5.57
C ASN A 77 -16.37 0.47 6.90
N PRO A 78 -17.10 0.99 7.91
CA PRO A 78 -16.50 1.47 9.15
C PRO A 78 -15.69 0.43 9.93
N SER A 79 -16.03 -0.86 9.79
CA SER A 79 -15.30 -1.97 10.45
C SER A 79 -13.82 -2.04 10.03
N PHE A 80 -13.47 -1.56 8.82
CA PHE A 80 -12.06 -1.48 8.37
C PHE A 80 -11.25 -0.45 9.15
N CYS A 81 -11.92 0.54 9.75
CA CYS A 81 -11.31 1.61 10.53
C CYS A 81 -11.29 1.30 12.04
N GLU A 82 -11.99 0.26 12.47
CA GLU A 82 -12.10 -0.12 13.88
C GLU A 82 -10.99 -1.07 14.31
N TYR A 83 -10.43 -0.81 15.50
CA TYR A 83 -9.42 -1.67 16.07
C TYR A 83 -10.07 -2.98 16.55
N MET A 84 -9.63 -4.11 15.98
CA MET A 84 -10.07 -5.48 16.33
C MET A 84 -11.52 -5.83 15.95
N ALA A 85 -12.17 -5.05 15.09
CA ALA A 85 -13.47 -5.45 14.52
C ALA A 85 -13.29 -6.55 13.46
N PRO A 86 -14.27 -7.47 13.30
CA PRO A 86 -14.30 -8.35 12.15
C PRO A 86 -14.48 -7.50 10.88
N SER A 87 -13.57 -7.70 9.93
CA SER A 87 -13.46 -6.98 8.65
C SER A 87 -13.58 -7.93 7.47
#